data_AF-A0AAV8WJB0-F1
#
_entry.id   AF-A0AAV8WJB0-F1
#
_cell.length_a   1.000
_cell.length_b   1.000
_cell.length_c   1.000
_cell.angle_alpha   90.00
_cell.angle_beta   90.00
_cell.angle_gamma   90.00
#
_symmetry.space_group_name_H-M   'P 1'
#
loop_
_entity.id
_entity.type
_entity.pdbx_description
1 polymer ?
#
loop_
_entity_poly.entity_id
_entity_poly.type
_entity_poly.pdbx_seq_one_letter_code
_entity_poly.pdbx_strand_id
1 'polypeptide(L)'
;MNFYTSSMVETKLTSILELRKEVEENCHRMLRETFAQHVFVGSVSPTQALIQHSTKLFLCNTQTILAELFYQFILYNFQNFDSYKFSKKISIYELAIICLELPETGWTPEDGEKLELAKRVTEILTDKGPMLHDYFSMEIDEQGKSL
;
A
#
# COMPACT_ATOMS: atom_id res chain seq x y z
N MET A 1 -14.46 6.89 21.19
CA MET A 1 -13.42 6.93 20.15
C MET A 1 -13.53 8.29 19.50
N ASN A 2 -12.66 9.24 19.87
CA ASN A 2 -12.77 10.62 19.39
C ASN A 2 -12.09 10.69 18.03
N PHE A 3 -12.89 10.79 16.98
CA PHE A 3 -12.42 11.12 15.65
C PHE A 3 -12.03 12.60 15.66
N TYR A 4 -10.73 12.89 15.64
CA TYR A 4 -10.29 14.23 15.28
C TYR A 4 -10.71 14.44 13.82
N THR A 5 -11.62 15.37 13.57
CA THR A 5 -11.95 15.82 12.21
C THR A 5 -10.76 16.57 11.67
N SER A 6 -9.78 15.85 11.11
CA SER A 6 -8.78 16.47 10.25
C SER A 6 -9.52 16.94 9.00
N SER A 7 -9.40 18.23 8.68
CA SER A 7 -9.97 18.77 7.45
C SER A 7 -9.30 18.10 6.26
N MET A 8 -10.08 17.45 5.40
CA MET A 8 -9.56 16.82 4.18
C MET A 8 -8.70 17.81 3.39
N VAL A 9 -7.47 17.43 3.10
CA VAL A 9 -6.52 18.21 2.31
C VAL A 9 -6.75 17.90 0.84
N GLU A 10 -7.09 18.92 0.06
CA GLU A 10 -7.10 18.81 -1.40
C GLU A 10 -5.66 18.89 -1.93
N THR A 11 -5.20 17.81 -2.56
CA THR A 11 -3.85 17.77 -3.13
C THR A 11 -3.75 18.62 -4.40
N LYS A 12 -2.68 19.42 -4.49
CA LYS A 12 -2.36 20.26 -5.67
C LYS A 12 -1.20 19.72 -6.50
N LEU A 13 -0.65 18.55 -6.14
CA LEU A 13 0.46 17.94 -6.85
C LEU A 13 -0.02 17.38 -8.18
N THR A 14 0.48 17.93 -9.29
CA THR A 14 0.12 17.51 -10.64
C THR A 14 0.41 16.03 -10.89
N SER A 15 1.50 15.50 -10.32
CA SER A 15 1.84 14.08 -10.41
C SER A 15 0.73 13.16 -9.89
N ILE A 16 0.09 13.51 -8.76
CA ILE A 16 -1.02 12.71 -8.21
C ILE A 16 -2.29 12.89 -9.05
N LEU A 17 -2.55 14.10 -9.54
CA LEU A 17 -3.69 14.37 -10.41
C LEU A 17 -3.59 13.62 -11.75
N GLU A 18 -2.39 13.52 -12.31
CA GLU A 18 -2.08 12.76 -13.52
C GLU A 18 -2.29 11.26 -13.31
N LEU A 19 -1.78 10.69 -12.21
CA LEU A 19 -1.99 9.26 -11.89
C LEU A 19 -3.48 8.93 -11.69
N ARG A 20 -4.26 9.82 -11.06
CA ARG A 20 -5.73 9.66 -10.95
C ARG A 20 -6.41 9.70 -12.32
N LYS A 21 -5.96 10.59 -13.21
CA LYS A 21 -6.47 10.69 -14.58
C LYS A 21 -6.19 9.41 -15.36
N GLU A 22 -5.00 8.85 -15.24
CA GLU A 22 -4.63 7.57 -15.88
C GLU A 22 -5.54 6.41 -15.41
N VAL A 23 -5.86 6.35 -14.12
CA VAL A 23 -6.82 5.36 -13.58
C VAL A 23 -8.20 5.51 -14.23
N GLU A 24 -8.72 6.74 -14.32
CA GLU A 24 -10.03 6.99 -14.92
C GLU A 24 -10.05 6.69 -16.42
N GLU A 25 -8.97 7.01 -17.15
CA GLU A 25 -8.84 6.75 -18.59
C GLU A 25 -8.77 5.25 -18.91
N ASN A 26 -8.20 4.44 -18.01
CA ASN A 26 -8.12 2.99 -18.15
C ASN A 26 -9.32 2.23 -17.56
N CYS A 27 -10.33 2.94 -17.04
CA CYS A 27 -11.46 2.32 -16.36
C CYS A 27 -12.38 1.52 -17.31
N HIS A 28 -12.45 0.20 -17.11
CA HIS A 28 -13.37 -0.66 -17.84
C HIS A 28 -14.79 -0.62 -17.21
N ARG A 29 -15.70 0.15 -17.81
CA ARG A 29 -17.05 0.42 -17.28
C ARG A 29 -17.84 -0.82 -16.88
N MET A 30 -17.83 -1.87 -17.71
CA MET A 30 -18.58 -3.10 -17.41
C MET A 30 -17.98 -3.87 -16.23
N LEU A 31 -16.65 -3.82 -16.02
CA LEU A 31 -16.03 -4.47 -14.87
C LEU A 31 -16.32 -3.66 -13.60
N ARG A 32 -16.28 -2.33 -13.69
CA ARG A 32 -16.70 -1.45 -12.60
C ARG A 32 -18.14 -1.73 -12.17
N GLU A 33 -19.08 -1.87 -13.12
CA GLU A 33 -20.47 -2.23 -12.81
C GLU A 33 -20.58 -3.63 -12.20
N THR A 34 -19.86 -4.61 -12.75
CA THR A 34 -19.80 -5.98 -12.22
C THR A 34 -19.38 -5.96 -10.75
N PHE A 35 -18.28 -5.28 -10.42
CA PHE A 35 -17.81 -5.16 -9.03
C PHE A 35 -18.72 -4.28 -8.15
N ALA A 36 -19.38 -3.27 -8.70
CA ALA A 36 -20.30 -2.43 -7.92
C ALA A 36 -21.57 -3.19 -7.49
N GLN A 37 -21.99 -4.19 -8.25
CA GLN A 37 -23.25 -4.91 -8.06
C GLN A 37 -23.07 -6.40 -7.77
N HIS A 38 -21.85 -6.86 -7.55
CA HIS A 38 -21.60 -8.28 -7.28
C HIS A 38 -22.19 -8.70 -5.92
N VAL A 39 -22.53 -9.98 -5.84
CA VAL A 39 -22.76 -10.70 -4.60
C VAL A 39 -21.53 -11.55 -4.34
N PHE A 40 -20.90 -11.37 -3.18
CA PHE A 40 -19.81 -12.24 -2.76
C PHE A 40 -20.35 -13.64 -2.44
N VAL A 41 -19.76 -14.67 -3.03
CA VAL A 41 -20.20 -16.07 -2.84
C VAL A 41 -19.31 -16.77 -1.82
N GLY A 42 -17.99 -16.65 -1.95
CA GLY A 42 -17.05 -17.28 -1.03
C GLY A 42 -15.61 -17.27 -1.51
N SER A 43 -14.69 -17.44 -0.56
CA SER A 43 -13.26 -17.59 -0.85
C SER A 43 -12.94 -19.03 -1.24
N VAL A 44 -12.13 -19.19 -2.28
CA VAL A 44 -11.62 -20.50 -2.74
C VAL A 44 -10.21 -20.73 -2.17
N SER A 45 -9.39 -19.68 -2.14
CA SER A 45 -8.04 -19.67 -1.60
C SER A 45 -7.69 -18.25 -1.10
N PRO A 46 -6.52 -18.02 -0.48
CA PRO A 46 -6.09 -16.66 -0.12
C PRO A 46 -6.02 -15.67 -1.30
N THR A 47 -5.84 -16.18 -2.53
CA THR A 47 -5.69 -15.37 -3.75
C THR A 47 -6.86 -15.50 -4.72
N GLN A 48 -7.90 -16.25 -4.36
CA GLN A 48 -9.04 -16.49 -5.24
C GLN A 48 -10.38 -16.47 -4.49
N ALA A 49 -11.37 -15.83 -5.10
CA ALA A 49 -12.74 -15.79 -4.60
C ALA A 49 -13.77 -15.91 -5.73
N LEU A 50 -14.96 -16.35 -5.38
CA LEU A 50 -16.12 -16.38 -6.26
C LEU A 50 -17.03 -15.18 -5.98
N ILE A 51 -17.41 -14.50 -7.06
CA ILE A 51 -18.45 -13.48 -7.04
C ILE A 51 -19.52 -13.82 -8.06
N GLN A 52 -20.77 -13.47 -7.75
CA GLN A 52 -21.88 -13.57 -8.68
C GLN A 52 -22.31 -12.17 -9.10
N HIS A 53 -22.52 -11.95 -10.40
CA HIS A 53 -23.20 -10.77 -10.91
C HIS A 53 -24.25 -11.20 -11.93
N SER A 54 -25.49 -10.76 -11.72
CA SER A 54 -26.66 -11.27 -12.46
C SER A 54 -26.75 -12.80 -12.37
N THR A 55 -26.75 -13.50 -13.51
CA THR A 55 -26.77 -14.97 -13.61
C THR A 55 -25.40 -15.60 -13.80
N LYS A 56 -24.32 -14.81 -13.78
CA LYS A 56 -22.95 -15.26 -14.03
C LYS A 56 -22.18 -15.41 -12.73
N LEU A 57 -21.46 -16.52 -12.61
CA LEU A 57 -20.50 -16.77 -11.54
C LEU A 57 -19.09 -16.55 -12.09
N PHE A 58 -18.29 -15.77 -11.39
CA PHE A 58 -16.92 -15.43 -11.78
C PHE A 58 -15.94 -15.96 -10.74
N LEU A 59 -14.82 -16.51 -11.22
CA LEU A 59 -13.63 -16.72 -10.42
C LEU A 59 -12.74 -15.50 -10.55
N CYS A 60 -12.43 -14.88 -9.41
CA CYS A 60 -11.64 -13.66 -9.34
C CYS A 60 -10.27 -13.96 -8.73
N ASN A 61 -9.22 -13.36 -9.31
CA ASN A 61 -7.92 -13.27 -8.66
C ASN A 61 -7.95 -12.10 -7.66
N THR A 62 -8.14 -12.41 -6.38
CA THR A 62 -8.25 -11.39 -5.33
C THR A 62 -6.94 -10.66 -5.12
N GLN A 63 -5.79 -11.28 -5.36
CA GLN A 63 -4.49 -10.61 -5.24
C GLN A 63 -4.37 -9.45 -6.23
N THR A 64 -4.71 -9.68 -7.50
CA THR A 64 -4.66 -8.63 -8.54
C THR A 64 -5.69 -7.53 -8.27
N ILE A 65 -6.91 -7.91 -7.89
CA ILE A 65 -7.99 -6.95 -7.63
C ILE A 65 -7.66 -6.08 -6.42
N LEU A 66 -7.16 -6.67 -5.34
CA LEU A 66 -6.80 -5.92 -4.13
C LEU A 66 -5.59 -5.02 -4.37
N ALA A 67 -4.60 -5.46 -5.14
CA ALA A 67 -3.47 -4.61 -5.51
C ALA A 67 -3.94 -3.33 -6.22
N GLU A 68 -4.83 -3.46 -7.21
CA GLU A 68 -5.40 -2.31 -7.93
C GLU A 68 -6.31 -1.46 -7.01
N LEU A 69 -7.14 -2.10 -6.19
CA LEU A 69 -8.00 -1.40 -5.23
C LEU A 69 -7.17 -0.56 -4.25
N PHE A 70 -6.10 -1.13 -3.67
CA PHE A 70 -5.23 -0.40 -2.74
C PHE A 70 -4.43 0.68 -3.45
N TYR A 71 -3.97 0.46 -4.69
CA TYR A 71 -3.32 1.49 -5.49
C TYR A 71 -4.24 2.70 -5.69
N GLN A 72 -5.47 2.48 -6.16
CA GLN A 72 -6.46 3.55 -6.34
C GLN A 72 -6.82 4.21 -5.01
N PHE A 73 -7.02 3.42 -3.95
CA PHE A 73 -7.25 3.93 -2.61
C PHE A 73 -6.12 4.86 -2.17
N ILE A 74 -4.86 4.48 -2.42
CA ILE A 74 -3.70 5.29 -2.06
C ILE A 74 -3.69 6.62 -2.82
N LEU A 75 -3.93 6.57 -4.13
CA LEU A 75 -3.98 7.78 -4.95
C LEU A 75 -5.09 8.74 -4.53
N TYR A 76 -6.29 8.23 -4.27
CA TYR A 76 -7.45 9.05 -3.92
C TYR A 76 -7.42 9.56 -2.48
N ASN A 77 -6.72 8.87 -1.57
CA ASN A 77 -6.54 9.28 -0.16
C ASN A 77 -5.16 9.88 0.14
N PHE A 78 -4.34 10.16 -0.87
CA PHE A 78 -3.06 10.85 -0.71
C PHE A 78 -3.19 12.08 0.22
N GLN A 79 -2.31 12.20 1.22
CA GLN A 79 -2.33 13.20 2.31
C GLN A 79 -3.48 13.10 3.32
N ASN A 80 -4.36 12.11 3.19
CA ASN A 80 -5.60 11.99 3.96
C ASN A 80 -5.77 10.60 4.59
N PHE A 81 -4.68 9.88 4.86
CA PHE A 81 -4.74 8.58 5.54
C PHE A 81 -4.83 8.75 7.05
N ASP A 82 -5.63 7.90 7.68
CA ASP A 82 -5.54 7.71 9.12
C ASP A 82 -4.23 7.00 9.50
N SER A 83 -3.64 7.36 10.63
CA SER A 83 -2.45 6.68 11.16
C SER A 83 -2.84 5.39 11.88
N TYR A 84 -2.16 4.29 11.56
CA TYR A 84 -2.20 3.07 12.38
C TYR A 84 -0.92 2.97 13.21
N LYS A 85 -1.04 3.04 14.54
CA LYS A 85 0.10 2.96 15.45
C LYS A 85 0.35 1.53 15.89
N PHE A 86 1.59 1.09 15.79
CA PHE A 86 1.95 -0.24 16.25
C PHE A 86 1.97 -0.26 17.78
N SER A 87 1.52 -1.38 18.37
CA SER A 87 1.60 -1.55 19.83
C SER A 87 3.05 -1.58 20.35
N LYS A 88 3.99 -1.93 19.47
CA LYS A 88 5.43 -1.91 19.71
C LYS A 88 6.12 -1.28 18.50
N LYS A 89 6.97 -0.29 18.76
CA LYS A 89 7.85 0.31 17.74
C LYS A 89 8.69 -0.77 17.05
N ILE A 90 8.75 -0.73 15.72
CA ILE A 90 9.47 -1.71 14.90
C ILE A 90 10.73 -1.06 14.34
N SER A 91 11.88 -1.74 14.47
CA SER A 91 13.15 -1.27 13.92
C SER A 91 13.20 -1.48 12.41
N ILE A 92 13.37 -0.40 11.64
CA ILE A 92 13.52 -0.48 10.18
C ILE A 92 14.77 -1.29 9.81
N TYR A 93 15.84 -1.17 10.60
CA TYR A 93 17.07 -1.94 10.41
C TYR A 93 16.84 -3.45 10.55
N GLU A 94 16.11 -3.87 11.59
CA GLU A 94 15.80 -5.30 11.80
C GLU A 94 14.89 -5.83 10.70
N LEU A 95 13.89 -5.05 10.28
CA LEU A 95 13.03 -5.41 9.14
C LEU A 95 13.84 -5.56 7.86
N ALA A 96 14.77 -4.64 7.58
CA ALA A 96 15.61 -4.70 6.38
C ALA A 96 16.50 -5.94 6.37
N ILE A 97 17.07 -6.34 7.52
CA ILE A 97 17.82 -7.60 7.63
C ILE A 97 16.91 -8.80 7.32
N ILE A 98 15.73 -8.87 7.95
CA ILE A 98 14.78 -9.96 7.71
C ILE A 98 14.43 -10.04 6.23
N CYS A 99 14.15 -8.90 5.59
CA CYS A 99 13.88 -8.84 4.16
C CYS A 99 15.08 -9.35 3.34
N LEU A 100 16.32 -8.95 3.65
CA LEU A 100 17.50 -9.41 2.91
C LEU A 100 17.79 -10.92 3.07
N GLU A 101 17.14 -11.62 4.01
CA GLU A 101 17.16 -13.08 4.11
C GLU A 101 16.07 -13.77 3.26
N LEU A 102 15.08 -13.02 2.76
CA LEU A 102 14.00 -13.55 1.96
C LEU A 102 14.41 -13.69 0.48
N PRO A 103 14.08 -14.82 -0.19
CA PRO A 103 14.42 -15.03 -1.60
C PRO A 103 13.74 -14.02 -2.53
N GLU A 104 12.58 -13.48 -2.15
CA GLU A 104 11.82 -12.49 -2.90
C GLU A 104 12.58 -11.17 -3.10
N THR A 105 13.55 -10.88 -2.23
CA THR A 105 14.36 -9.66 -2.28
C THR A 105 15.40 -9.71 -3.39
N GLY A 106 15.70 -10.91 -3.91
CA GLY A 106 16.63 -11.11 -5.02
C GLY A 106 18.09 -10.74 -4.70
N TRP A 107 18.45 -10.60 -3.42
CA TRP A 107 19.80 -10.26 -2.99
C TRP A 107 20.81 -11.32 -3.43
N THR A 108 21.95 -10.88 -3.94
CA THR A 108 23.12 -11.71 -4.20
C THR A 108 24.36 -11.16 -3.47
N PRO A 109 25.42 -11.97 -3.29
CA PRO A 109 26.66 -11.48 -2.71
C PRO A 109 27.30 -10.31 -3.48
N GLU A 110 26.96 -10.12 -4.76
CA GLU A 110 27.44 -8.98 -5.56
C GLU A 110 26.83 -7.64 -5.12
N ASP A 111 25.67 -7.64 -4.48
CA ASP A 111 24.99 -6.42 -4.00
C ASP A 111 25.67 -5.81 -2.76
N GLY A 112 26.55 -6.58 -2.11
CA GLY A 112 27.29 -6.17 -0.92
C GLY A 112 26.74 -6.75 0.39
N GLU A 113 27.35 -6.32 1.50
CA GLU A 113 27.05 -6.86 2.82
C GLU A 113 25.65 -6.46 3.31
N LYS A 114 24.85 -7.44 3.72
CA LYS A 114 23.47 -7.23 4.16
C LYS A 114 23.35 -6.22 5.31
N LEU A 115 24.27 -6.24 6.27
CA LEU A 115 24.23 -5.31 7.41
C LEU A 115 24.42 -3.86 6.97
N GLU A 116 25.32 -3.61 6.01
CA GLU A 116 25.54 -2.28 5.45
C GLU A 116 24.36 -1.84 4.56
N LEU A 117 23.79 -2.76 3.78
CA LEU A 117 22.57 -2.50 3.02
C LEU A 117 21.40 -2.14 3.94
N ALA A 118 21.21 -2.86 5.04
CA ALA A 118 20.17 -2.58 6.02
C ALA A 118 20.35 -1.22 6.72
N LYS A 119 21.59 -0.82 7.03
CA LYS A 119 21.89 0.54 7.53
C LYS A 119 21.47 1.59 6.51
N ARG A 120 21.87 1.41 5.24
CA ARG A 120 21.54 2.34 4.16
C ARG A 120 20.03 2.47 3.93
N VAL A 121 19.29 1.37 3.97
CA VAL A 121 17.81 1.39 3.90
C VAL A 121 17.22 2.20 5.05
N THR A 122 17.74 1.99 6.27
CA THR A 122 17.28 2.71 7.47
C THR A 122 17.55 4.21 7.36
N GLU A 123 18.74 4.61 6.90
CA GLU A 123 19.10 6.01 6.69
C GLU A 123 18.19 6.69 5.66
N ILE A 124 17.95 6.04 4.51
CA ILE A 124 17.08 6.58 3.46
C ILE A 124 15.65 6.74 3.97
N LEU A 125 15.09 5.73 4.62
CA LEU A 125 13.71 5.79 5.11
C LEU A 125 13.53 6.78 6.25
N THR A 126 14.55 6.95 7.11
CA THR A 126 14.54 7.98 8.15
C THR A 126 14.59 9.39 7.55
N ASP A 127 15.47 9.63 6.57
CA ASP A 127 15.52 10.91 5.82
C ASP A 127 14.19 11.24 5.12
N LYS A 128 13.51 10.23 4.58
CA LYS A 128 12.19 10.37 3.96
C LYS A 128 11.02 10.35 4.94
N GLY A 129 11.26 10.11 6.24
CA GLY A 129 10.26 9.96 7.29
C GLY A 129 9.21 11.08 7.31
N PRO A 130 9.61 12.38 7.32
CA PRO A 130 8.64 13.48 7.31
C PRO A 130 7.70 13.46 6.09
N MET A 131 8.24 13.19 4.90
CA MET A 131 7.44 13.12 3.66
C MET A 131 6.51 11.89 3.66
N LEU A 132 7.01 10.75 4.13
CA LEU A 132 6.23 9.52 4.25
C LEU A 132 5.06 9.69 5.24
N HIS A 133 5.27 10.42 6.33
CA HIS A 133 4.22 10.77 7.27
C HIS A 133 3.19 11.71 6.64
N ASP A 134 3.62 12.83 6.06
CA ASP A 134 2.73 13.85 5.51
C ASP A 134 1.86 13.33 4.36
N TYR A 135 2.38 12.41 3.54
CA TYR A 135 1.70 11.93 2.33
C TYR A 135 0.96 10.61 2.52
N PHE A 136 1.48 9.72 3.36
CA PHE A 136 1.01 8.33 3.48
C PHE A 136 0.72 7.90 4.93
N SER A 137 0.83 8.81 5.91
CA SER A 137 0.68 8.50 7.35
C SER A 137 1.61 7.39 7.83
N MET A 138 2.78 7.27 7.19
CA MET A 138 3.84 6.34 7.58
C MET A 138 4.84 7.05 8.50
N GLU A 139 4.75 6.79 9.80
CA GLU A 139 5.62 7.39 10.80
C GLU A 139 6.93 6.61 10.98
N ILE A 140 8.07 7.28 10.79
CA ILE A 140 9.42 6.77 11.09
C ILE A 140 10.14 7.84 11.91
N ASP A 141 10.57 7.49 13.13
CA ASP A 141 11.29 8.40 14.01
C ASP A 141 12.79 8.55 13.65
N GLU A 142 13.44 9.55 14.23
CA GLU A 142 14.86 9.85 14.00
C GLU A 142 15.81 8.69 14.40
N GLN A 143 15.32 7.71 15.16
CA GLN A 143 16.07 6.51 15.52
C GLN A 143 15.81 5.34 14.56
N GLY A 144 15.10 5.56 13.46
CA GLY A 144 14.79 4.54 12.45
C GLY A 144 13.78 3.51 12.93
N LYS A 145 12.79 3.93 13.73
CA LYS A 145 11.72 3.06 14.23
C LYS A 145 10.34 3.55 13.81
N SER A 146 9.42 2.61 13.55
CA SER A 146 8.01 2.95 13.38
C SER A 146 7.42 3.45 14.71
N LEU A 147 6.51 4.43 14.64
CA LEU A 147 5.81 4.97 15.81
C LEU A 147 4.51 4.21 16.16
#